data_AF-A0A524KZR3-F1
#
_entry.id   AF-A0A524KZR3-F1
#
_cell.length_a   1.000
_cell.length_b   1.000
_cell.length_c   1.000
_cell.angle_alpha   90.00
_cell.angle_beta   90.00
_cell.angle_gamma   90.00
#
_symmetry.space_group_name_H-M   'P 1'
#
loop_
_entity.id
_entity.type
_entity.pdbx_description
1 polymer ?
#
loop_
_entity_poly.entity_id
_entity_poly.type
_entity_poly.pdbx_seq_one_letter_code
_entity_poly.pdbx_strand_id
1 'polypeptide(L)'
;MAATRIDAAARQAGKTVLGTGVNPGFLMDTLPLALTALCQRVDRIDVTRRMNASLRRGPFQKKIGAGMTVEDFTTQMKKGRMGHVGLPESIRMVFHTLGKKLARYESDAEPVVADSLVKTDFCEVQPGQVRGLKQVARGYTDQGEFMTLTFIAALDEVENGDTILITGKPDLEIRLKGTNGDIATVAIAVNALRRVCAAPPGLVTMRDLPVVTIW
;
A
#
# COMPACT_ATOMS: atom_id res chain seq x y z
N MET A 1 0.99 -23.87 0.68
CA MET A 1 1.32 -22.54 1.24
C MET A 1 0.19 -22.06 2.16
N ALA A 2 0.42 -21.08 3.04
CA ALA A 2 -0.56 -20.61 4.02
C ALA A 2 -1.93 -20.21 3.41
N ALA A 3 -1.94 -19.54 2.25
CA ALA A 3 -3.16 -19.17 1.54
C ALA A 3 -4.07 -20.37 1.21
N THR A 4 -3.51 -21.46 0.68
CA THR A 4 -4.25 -22.70 0.39
C THR A 4 -4.84 -23.32 1.66
N ARG A 5 -4.10 -23.27 2.78
CA ARG A 5 -4.59 -23.76 4.07
C ARG A 5 -5.74 -22.90 4.61
N ILE A 6 -5.64 -21.59 4.48
CA ILE A 6 -6.70 -20.65 4.90
C ILE A 6 -7.95 -20.85 4.03
N ASP A 7 -7.80 -20.94 2.70
CA ASP A 7 -8.90 -21.19 1.78
C ASP A 7 -9.61 -22.52 2.10
N ALA A 8 -8.86 -23.60 2.27
CA ALA A 8 -9.41 -24.90 2.61
C ALA A 8 -10.17 -24.89 3.95
N ALA A 9 -9.58 -24.27 4.99
CA ALA A 9 -10.23 -24.14 6.29
C ALA A 9 -11.50 -23.27 6.23
N ALA A 10 -11.46 -22.16 5.49
CA ALA A 10 -12.61 -21.27 5.30
C ALA A 10 -13.75 -22.00 4.57
N ARG A 11 -13.44 -22.75 3.51
CA ARG A 11 -14.41 -23.60 2.79
C ARG A 11 -15.00 -24.67 3.69
N GLN A 12 -14.17 -25.39 4.45
CA GLN A 12 -14.63 -26.43 5.38
C GLN A 12 -15.57 -25.87 6.45
N ALA A 13 -15.32 -24.65 6.92
CA ALA A 13 -16.16 -23.97 7.91
C ALA A 13 -17.41 -23.28 7.30
N GLY A 14 -17.56 -23.27 5.97
CA GLY A 14 -18.61 -22.51 5.30
C GLY A 14 -18.50 -21.00 5.54
N LYS A 15 -17.28 -20.47 5.68
CA LYS A 15 -16.99 -19.05 5.95
C LYS A 15 -16.14 -18.44 4.85
N THR A 16 -16.21 -17.11 4.75
CA THR A 16 -15.38 -16.32 3.86
C THR A 16 -14.34 -15.53 4.65
N VAL A 17 -13.11 -15.50 4.15
CA VAL A 17 -12.01 -14.75 4.73
C VAL A 17 -11.55 -13.71 3.73
N LEU A 18 -11.45 -12.45 4.17
CA LEU A 18 -10.94 -11.33 3.38
C LEU A 18 -9.81 -10.64 4.15
N GLY A 19 -8.68 -10.42 3.48
CA GLY A 19 -7.70 -9.42 3.90
C GLY A 19 -8.02 -8.07 3.26
N THR A 20 -8.22 -7.03 4.06
CA THR A 20 -8.53 -5.68 3.56
C THR A 20 -7.88 -4.60 4.42
N GLY A 21 -7.90 -3.37 3.92
CA GLY A 21 -7.33 -2.19 4.53
C GLY A 21 -7.20 -1.08 3.50
N VAL A 22 -6.73 0.09 3.93
CA VAL A 22 -6.52 1.22 3.01
C VAL A 22 -5.37 0.95 2.03
N ASN A 23 -4.32 0.27 2.50
CA ASN A 23 -3.09 -0.06 1.76
C ASN A 23 -2.30 -1.11 2.57
N PRO A 24 -2.25 -2.39 2.14
CA PRO A 24 -2.92 -2.93 0.97
C PRO A 24 -4.45 -3.04 1.16
N GLY A 25 -5.20 -3.09 0.06
CA GLY A 25 -6.65 -3.31 0.02
C GLY A 25 -7.48 -2.23 -0.68
N PHE A 26 -6.92 -1.03 -0.91
CA PHE A 26 -7.62 0.00 -1.69
C PHE A 26 -6.71 0.86 -2.55
N LEU A 27 -5.94 1.77 -1.93
CA LEU A 27 -5.32 2.89 -2.64
C LEU A 27 -4.24 2.49 -3.65
N MET A 28 -3.47 1.45 -3.34
CA MET A 28 -2.36 0.99 -4.16
C MET A 28 -2.70 -0.31 -4.93
N ASP A 29 -3.98 -0.71 -4.95
CA ASP A 29 -4.41 -1.91 -5.65
C ASP A 29 -5.85 -1.85 -6.21
N THR A 30 -6.89 -1.87 -5.39
CA THR A 30 -8.29 -1.96 -5.83
C THR A 30 -8.72 -0.71 -6.59
N LEU A 31 -8.32 0.48 -6.13
CA LEU A 31 -8.62 1.73 -6.80
C LEU A 31 -7.93 1.86 -8.17
N PRO A 32 -6.59 1.71 -8.31
CA PRO A 32 -5.96 1.76 -9.62
C PRO A 32 -6.51 0.68 -10.56
N LEU A 33 -6.83 -0.51 -10.06
CA LEU A 33 -7.49 -1.56 -10.83
C LEU A 33 -8.89 -1.16 -11.30
N ALA A 34 -9.71 -0.55 -10.44
CA ALA A 34 -11.03 -0.08 -10.83
C ALA A 34 -10.95 1.01 -11.91
N LEU A 35 -9.97 1.90 -11.83
CA LEU A 35 -9.74 2.96 -12.81
C LEU A 35 -9.37 2.42 -14.19
N THR A 36 -8.75 1.22 -14.29
CA THR A 36 -8.45 0.62 -15.61
C THR A 36 -9.71 0.29 -16.42
N ALA A 37 -10.89 0.23 -15.80
CA ALA A 37 -12.16 0.04 -16.51
C ALA A 37 -12.48 1.17 -17.51
N LEU A 38 -11.85 2.34 -17.35
CA LEU A 38 -11.98 3.48 -18.26
C LEU A 38 -10.99 3.42 -19.45
N CYS A 39 -10.11 2.42 -19.49
CA CYS A 39 -9.02 2.31 -20.46
C CYS A 39 -9.29 1.20 -21.49
N GLN A 40 -9.10 1.51 -22.78
CA GLN A 40 -8.99 0.50 -23.85
C GLN A 40 -7.67 -0.26 -23.80
N ARG A 41 -6.61 0.39 -23.28
CA ARG A 41 -5.26 -0.17 -23.14
C ARG A 41 -4.60 0.40 -21.90
N VAL A 42 -3.85 -0.42 -21.17
CA VAL A 42 -3.02 -0.02 -20.03
C VAL A 42 -1.59 -0.46 -20.28
N ASP A 43 -0.72 0.52 -20.43
CA ASP A 43 0.70 0.35 -20.70
C ASP A 43 1.52 0.39 -19.41
N ARG A 44 1.15 1.25 -18.45
CA ARG A 44 1.83 1.40 -17.16
C ARG A 44 0.90 1.91 -16.05
N ILE A 45 1.17 1.51 -14.80
CA ILE A 45 0.50 2.02 -13.60
C ILE A 45 1.54 2.52 -12.60
N ASP A 46 1.49 3.79 -12.23
CA ASP A 46 2.29 4.37 -11.14
C ASP A 46 1.37 4.84 -10.03
N VAL A 47 1.61 4.37 -8.81
CA VAL A 47 0.89 4.85 -7.63
C VAL A 47 1.87 5.38 -6.61
N THR A 48 1.68 6.62 -6.19
CA THR A 48 2.43 7.25 -5.10
C THR A 48 1.49 7.56 -3.96
N ARG A 49 1.76 6.99 -2.79
CA ARG A 49 1.13 7.36 -1.52
C ARG A 49 2.13 8.11 -0.68
N ARG A 50 1.84 9.36 -0.35
CA ARG A 50 2.68 10.22 0.50
C ARG A 50 1.87 10.67 1.72
N MET A 51 2.43 10.45 2.91
CA MET A 51 1.73 10.70 4.17
C MET A 51 2.57 11.53 5.13
N ASN A 52 1.90 12.51 5.75
CA ASN A 52 2.42 13.17 6.94
C ASN A 52 2.24 12.26 8.17
N ALA A 53 3.37 11.72 8.64
CA ALA A 53 3.40 10.82 9.77
C ALA A 53 3.35 11.53 11.14
N SER A 54 3.51 12.86 11.19
CA SER A 54 3.33 13.63 12.43
C SER A 54 1.91 13.51 12.98
N LEU A 55 0.92 13.32 12.09
CA LEU A 55 -0.50 13.13 12.44
C LEU A 55 -0.84 11.69 12.84
N ARG A 56 0.17 10.84 13.05
CA ARG A 56 0.03 9.41 13.30
C ARG A 56 0.53 9.06 14.70
N ARG A 57 -0.03 8.00 15.26
CA ARG A 57 0.35 7.45 16.58
C ARG A 57 1.86 7.17 16.68
N GLY A 58 2.45 7.40 17.85
CA GLY A 58 3.87 7.16 18.14
C GLY A 58 4.44 5.79 17.68
N PRO A 59 3.72 4.65 17.84
CA PRO A 59 4.19 3.37 17.32
C PRO A 59 4.43 3.35 15.80
N PHE A 60 3.62 4.09 15.03
CA PHE A 60 3.83 4.20 13.59
C PHE A 60 5.05 5.06 13.26
N GLN A 61 5.25 6.17 13.98
CA GLN A 61 6.44 7.03 13.80
C GLN A 61 7.74 6.26 14.09
N LYS A 62 7.77 5.45 15.15
CA LYS A 62 8.92 4.56 15.44
C LYS A 62 9.13 3.52 14.33
N LYS A 63 8.05 2.95 13.78
CA LYS A 63 8.12 1.96 12.70
C LYS A 63 8.78 2.50 11.43
N ILE A 64 8.61 3.79 11.14
CA ILE A 64 9.22 4.44 9.96
C ILE A 64 10.63 4.96 10.22
N GLY A 65 11.21 4.68 11.40
CA GLY A 65 12.58 5.05 11.74
C GLY A 65 12.76 6.45 12.32
N ALA A 66 11.70 7.13 12.76
CA ALA A 66 11.80 8.47 13.32
C ALA A 66 12.80 8.54 14.49
N GLY A 67 13.78 9.44 14.38
CA GLY A 67 14.83 9.67 15.37
C GLY A 67 16.04 8.74 15.29
N MET A 68 16.05 7.78 14.35
CA MET A 68 17.20 6.90 14.14
C MET A 68 18.34 7.62 13.42
N THR A 69 19.57 7.14 13.59
CA THR A 69 20.65 7.43 12.65
C THR A 69 20.41 6.71 11.32
N VAL A 70 21.00 7.20 10.23
CA VAL A 70 20.93 6.54 8.91
C VAL A 70 21.55 5.13 8.96
N GLU A 71 22.60 4.94 9.75
CA GLU A 71 23.28 3.65 9.94
C GLU A 71 22.38 2.64 10.66
N ASP A 72 21.74 3.05 11.76
CA ASP A 72 20.81 2.22 12.51
C ASP A 72 19.61 1.83 11.63
N PHE A 73 19.08 2.80 10.88
CA PHE A 73 17.99 2.56 9.94
C PHE A 73 18.37 1.48 8.92
N THR A 74 19.53 1.62 8.29
CA THR A 74 20.05 0.67 7.30
C THR A 74 20.20 -0.73 7.91
N THR A 75 20.72 -0.81 9.14
CA THR A 75 20.88 -2.07 9.87
C THR A 75 19.55 -2.74 10.18
N GLN A 76 18.54 -1.98 10.60
CA GLN A 76 17.21 -2.52 10.90
C GLN A 76 16.42 -2.92 9.64
N MET A 77 16.59 -2.19 8.53
CA MET A 77 16.03 -2.57 7.22
C MET A 77 16.57 -3.91 6.74
N LYS A 78 17.89 -4.16 6.85
CA LYS A 78 18.51 -5.46 6.51
C LYS A 78 17.99 -6.63 7.34
N LYS A 79 17.51 -6.37 8.56
CA LYS A 79 16.89 -7.38 9.43
C LYS A 79 15.41 -7.66 9.09
N GLY A 80 14.83 -6.95 8.11
CA GLY A 80 13.43 -7.12 7.69
C GLY A 80 12.40 -6.65 8.72
N ARG A 81 12.80 -5.81 9.68
CA ARG A 81 11.94 -5.38 10.80
C ARG A 81 11.21 -4.05 10.56
N MET A 82 11.51 -3.36 9.46
CA MET A 82 10.99 -2.03 9.13
C MET A 82 10.53 -1.96 7.67
N GLY A 83 9.76 -0.93 7.35
CA GLY A 83 9.18 -0.72 6.02
C GLY A 83 7.66 -0.91 5.98
N HIS A 84 7.11 -0.59 4.81
CA HIS A 84 5.74 -0.88 4.45
C HIS A 84 5.60 -2.37 4.11
N VAL A 85 4.48 -2.96 4.55
CA VAL A 85 4.12 -4.35 4.31
C VAL A 85 2.87 -4.33 3.44
N GLY A 86 2.89 -5.03 2.30
CA GLY A 86 1.73 -5.09 1.40
C GLY A 86 2.03 -4.79 -0.07
N LEU A 87 3.14 -4.13 -0.40
CA LEU A 87 3.49 -3.81 -1.79
C LEU A 87 3.57 -5.04 -2.72
N PRO A 88 4.20 -6.18 -2.32
CA PRO A 88 4.21 -7.34 -3.20
C PRO A 88 2.81 -7.94 -3.37
N GLU A 89 1.96 -7.89 -2.35
CA GLU A 89 0.56 -8.33 -2.44
C GLU A 89 -0.24 -7.46 -3.42
N SER A 90 -0.13 -6.13 -3.31
CA SER A 90 -0.80 -5.18 -4.22
C SER A 90 -0.34 -5.35 -5.66
N ILE A 91 0.98 -5.43 -5.92
CA ILE A 91 1.51 -5.69 -7.29
C ILE A 91 1.00 -7.03 -7.82
N ARG A 92 1.09 -8.12 -7.03
CA ARG A 92 0.63 -9.44 -7.47
C ARG A 92 -0.86 -9.46 -7.76
N MET A 93 -1.69 -8.77 -6.96
CA MET A 93 -3.13 -8.69 -7.21
C MET A 93 -3.42 -7.97 -8.53
N VAL A 94 -2.78 -6.83 -8.80
CA VAL A 94 -2.99 -6.09 -10.05
C VAL A 94 -2.52 -6.91 -11.27
N PHE A 95 -1.31 -7.49 -11.22
CA PHE A 95 -0.79 -8.34 -12.29
C PHE A 95 -1.72 -9.52 -12.58
N HIS A 96 -2.09 -10.25 -11.52
CA HIS A 96 -2.97 -11.41 -11.66
C HIS A 96 -4.34 -11.04 -12.24
N THR A 97 -4.90 -9.89 -11.84
CA THR A 97 -6.23 -9.47 -12.30
C THR A 97 -6.23 -8.98 -13.74
N LEU A 98 -5.17 -8.31 -14.18
CA LEU A 98 -5.00 -7.86 -15.57
C LEU A 98 -4.45 -8.96 -16.50
N GLY A 99 -4.36 -10.21 -16.02
CA GLY A 99 -3.85 -11.34 -16.82
C GLY A 99 -2.36 -11.22 -17.20
N LYS A 100 -1.58 -10.43 -16.46
CA LYS A 100 -0.15 -10.21 -16.72
C LYS A 100 0.70 -11.15 -15.87
N LYS A 101 1.74 -11.72 -16.48
CA LYS A 101 2.77 -12.49 -15.77
C LYS A 101 3.75 -11.52 -15.11
N LEU A 102 3.96 -11.69 -13.80
CA LEU A 102 5.00 -10.97 -13.06
C LEU A 102 6.34 -11.68 -13.28
N ALA A 103 7.13 -11.16 -14.22
CA ALA A 103 8.43 -11.74 -14.60
C ALA A 103 9.51 -11.43 -13.57
N ARG A 104 9.49 -10.22 -13.00
CA ARG A 104 10.43 -9.78 -11.96
C ARG A 104 9.72 -8.83 -11.00
N TYR A 105 10.11 -8.90 -9.73
CA TYR A 105 9.69 -8.00 -8.67
C TYR A 105 10.92 -7.45 -7.98
N GLU A 106 10.94 -6.14 -7.77
CA GLU A 106 12.00 -5.45 -7.03
C GLU A 106 11.38 -4.53 -5.98
N SER A 107 12.04 -4.41 -4.83
CA SER A 107 11.67 -3.39 -3.85
C SER A 107 12.89 -2.93 -3.07
N ASP A 108 12.96 -1.62 -2.90
CA ASP A 108 13.98 -0.92 -2.15
C ASP A 108 13.32 0.08 -1.19
N ALA A 109 14.00 0.37 -0.08
CA ALA A 109 13.57 1.40 0.84
C ALA A 109 14.77 2.23 1.30
N GLU A 110 14.58 3.54 1.33
CA GLU A 110 15.57 4.54 1.71
C GLU A 110 15.03 5.40 2.86
N PRO A 111 15.90 5.86 3.77
CA PRO A 111 15.49 6.78 4.82
C PRO A 111 15.17 8.15 4.23
N VAL A 112 14.16 8.81 4.78
CA VAL A 112 13.94 10.25 4.59
C VAL A 112 14.64 10.96 5.74
N VAL A 113 15.63 11.79 5.43
CA VAL A 113 16.47 12.48 6.41
C VAL A 113 15.92 13.88 6.71
N ALA A 114 15.98 14.28 7.97
CA ALA A 114 15.60 15.62 8.41
C ALA A 114 16.70 16.63 8.05
N ASP A 115 16.31 17.75 7.46
CA ASP A 115 17.16 18.92 7.21
C ASP A 115 17.13 19.93 8.38
N SER A 116 16.09 19.84 9.19
CA SER A 116 15.76 20.74 10.30
C SER A 116 15.16 19.95 11.46
N LEU A 117 15.00 20.60 12.62
CA LEU A 117 14.43 19.98 13.81
C LEU A 117 12.94 19.68 13.62
N VAL A 118 12.54 18.41 13.72
CA VAL A 118 11.13 18.01 13.66
C VAL A 118 10.67 17.55 15.04
N LYS A 119 9.58 18.14 15.55
CA LYS A 119 8.97 17.78 16.84
C LYS A 119 7.55 17.26 16.66
N THR A 120 7.23 16.23 17.43
CA THR A 120 5.88 15.66 17.57
C THR A 120 5.62 15.39 19.04
N ASP A 121 4.39 15.03 19.39
CA ASP A 121 4.05 14.58 20.75
C ASP A 121 4.79 13.30 21.18
N PHE A 122 5.47 12.60 20.27
CA PHE A 122 6.07 11.28 20.52
C PHE A 122 7.59 11.24 20.38
N CYS A 123 8.20 12.16 19.62
CA CYS A 123 9.64 12.19 19.39
C CYS A 123 10.12 13.56 18.88
N GLU A 124 11.42 13.77 19.06
CA GLU A 124 12.20 14.89 18.50
C GLU A 124 13.26 14.30 17.56
N VAL A 125 13.33 14.82 16.33
CA VAL A 125 14.24 14.35 15.28
C VAL A 125 15.16 15.50 14.88
N GLN A 126 16.47 15.32 15.12
CA GLN A 126 17.49 16.32 14.82
C GLN A 126 17.87 16.31 13.33
N PRO A 127 18.42 17.41 12.78
CA PRO A 127 19.02 17.41 11.45
C PRO A 127 20.02 16.26 11.26
N GLY A 128 19.96 15.59 10.12
CA GLY A 128 20.77 14.40 9.82
C GLY A 128 20.23 13.08 10.37
N GLN A 129 19.19 13.10 11.21
CA GLN A 129 18.48 11.90 11.63
C GLN A 129 17.33 11.54 10.68
N VAL A 130 16.89 10.30 10.75
CA VAL A 130 15.77 9.79 9.96
C VAL A 130 14.45 10.37 10.49
N ARG A 131 13.68 11.01 9.61
CA ARG A 131 12.29 11.46 9.87
C ARG A 131 11.23 10.55 9.24
N GLY A 132 11.64 9.55 8.46
CA GLY A 132 10.71 8.61 7.84
C GLY A 132 11.38 7.69 6.83
N LEU A 133 10.57 7.11 5.94
CA LEU A 133 11.07 6.27 4.87
C LEU A 133 10.31 6.50 3.57
N LYS A 134 11.02 6.22 2.47
CA LYS A 134 10.46 6.02 1.15
C LYS A 134 10.75 4.59 0.73
N GLN A 135 9.71 3.86 0.34
CA GLN A 135 9.82 2.51 -0.18
C GLN A 135 9.20 2.45 -1.57
N VAL A 136 9.95 1.91 -2.52
CA VAL A 136 9.51 1.73 -3.89
C VAL A 136 9.45 0.23 -4.18
N ALA A 137 8.38 -0.21 -4.82
CA ALA A 137 8.26 -1.56 -5.36
C ALA A 137 7.91 -1.49 -6.85
N ARG A 138 8.55 -2.35 -7.65
CA ARG A 138 8.42 -2.37 -9.11
C ARG A 138 8.07 -3.77 -9.57
N GLY A 139 7.06 -3.86 -10.43
CA GLY A 139 6.64 -5.09 -11.09
C GLY A 139 6.95 -5.01 -12.58
N TYR A 140 7.61 -6.05 -13.09
CA TYR A 140 8.00 -6.16 -14.50
C TYR A 140 7.25 -7.29 -15.20
N THR A 141 6.87 -7.03 -16.44
CA THR A 141 6.54 -8.07 -17.43
C THR A 141 7.80 -8.40 -18.25
N ASP A 142 7.71 -9.37 -19.15
CA ASP A 142 8.79 -9.66 -20.10
C ASP A 142 9.08 -8.47 -21.06
N GLN A 143 8.16 -7.50 -21.18
CA GLN A 143 8.31 -6.30 -22.01
C GLN A 143 8.88 -5.10 -21.26
N GLY A 144 9.08 -5.19 -19.94
CA GLY A 144 9.58 -4.10 -19.11
C GLY A 144 8.71 -3.79 -17.91
N GLU A 145 8.97 -2.62 -17.30
CA GLU A 145 8.33 -2.18 -16.06
C GLU A 145 6.87 -1.79 -16.31
N PHE A 146 5.94 -2.52 -15.67
CA PHE A 146 4.52 -2.32 -15.85
C PHE A 146 3.89 -1.55 -14.68
N MET A 147 4.41 -1.71 -13.47
CA MET A 147 3.81 -1.11 -12.28
C MET A 147 4.86 -0.63 -11.29
N THR A 148 4.70 0.60 -10.79
CA THR A 148 5.50 1.14 -9.67
C THR A 148 4.59 1.58 -8.55
N LEU A 149 4.94 1.15 -7.34
CA LEU A 149 4.29 1.52 -6.10
C LEU A 149 5.30 2.27 -5.22
N THR A 150 5.08 3.57 -5.04
CA THR A 150 5.90 4.42 -4.17
C THR A 150 5.13 4.75 -2.90
N PHE A 151 5.67 4.34 -1.75
CA PHE A 151 5.13 4.66 -0.43
C PHE A 151 6.10 5.57 0.31
N ILE A 152 5.63 6.73 0.75
CA ILE A 152 6.41 7.70 1.50
C ILE A 152 5.65 8.03 2.77
N ALA A 153 6.30 7.83 3.91
CA ALA A 153 5.79 8.22 5.21
C ALA A 153 6.91 8.91 5.98
N ALA A 154 6.73 10.19 6.27
CA ALA A 154 7.71 10.98 6.99
C ALA A 154 7.04 12.00 7.91
N LEU A 155 7.72 12.33 9.01
CA LEU A 155 7.31 13.43 9.88
C LEU A 155 7.44 14.76 9.11
N ASP A 156 6.51 15.66 9.40
CA ASP A 156 6.43 17.00 8.82
C ASP A 156 6.41 17.01 7.28
N GLU A 157 5.78 15.99 6.70
CA GLU A 157 5.62 15.91 5.25
C GLU A 157 4.53 16.87 4.79
N VAL A 158 4.92 17.90 4.02
CA VAL A 158 4.00 18.93 3.51
C VAL A 158 3.07 18.37 2.44
N GLU A 159 3.63 17.59 1.52
CA GLU A 159 2.85 16.92 0.48
C GLU A 159 2.16 15.69 1.08
N ASN A 160 0.82 15.72 1.16
CA ASN A 160 0.02 14.62 1.70
C ASN A 160 -1.10 14.25 0.74
N GLY A 161 -1.12 13.00 0.28
CA GLY A 161 -2.09 12.52 -0.68
C GLY A 161 -1.66 11.26 -1.41
N ASP A 162 -2.52 10.84 -2.32
CA ASP A 162 -2.32 9.68 -3.18
C ASP A 162 -2.44 10.12 -4.64
N THR A 163 -1.46 9.76 -5.46
CA THR A 163 -1.47 10.00 -6.90
C THR A 163 -1.45 8.67 -7.63
N ILE A 164 -2.38 8.48 -8.57
CA ILE A 164 -2.43 7.33 -9.47
C ILE A 164 -2.28 7.86 -10.89
N LEU A 165 -1.25 7.39 -11.59
CA LEU A 165 -1.05 7.62 -13.01
C LEU A 165 -1.24 6.30 -13.75
N ILE A 166 -2.06 6.31 -14.79
CA ILE A 166 -2.23 5.17 -15.69
C ILE A 166 -1.90 5.66 -17.09
N THR A 167 -0.79 5.17 -17.65
CA THR A 167 -0.44 5.42 -19.05
C THR A 167 -1.10 4.37 -19.93
N GLY A 168 -1.74 4.77 -21.02
CA GLY A 168 -2.51 3.87 -21.85
C GLY A 168 -3.36 4.57 -22.91
N LYS A 169 -4.63 4.18 -22.99
CA LYS A 169 -5.62 4.83 -23.86
C LYS A 169 -6.99 4.83 -23.20
N PRO A 170 -7.48 5.97 -22.67
CA PRO A 170 -6.74 7.22 -22.46
C PRO A 170 -5.70 7.10 -21.34
N ASP A 171 -4.83 8.10 -21.25
CA ASP A 171 -4.04 8.34 -20.04
C ASP A 171 -4.94 8.89 -18.93
N LEU A 172 -4.68 8.48 -17.68
CA LEU A 172 -5.42 8.94 -16.51
C LEU A 172 -4.45 9.45 -15.44
N GLU A 173 -4.81 10.57 -14.81
CA GLU A 173 -4.18 11.06 -13.59
C GLU A 173 -5.26 11.34 -12.53
N ILE A 174 -5.12 10.70 -11.37
CA ILE A 174 -6.03 10.85 -10.23
C ILE A 174 -5.21 11.32 -9.03
N ARG A 175 -5.67 12.37 -8.36
CA ARG A 175 -5.08 12.88 -7.11
C ARG A 175 -6.11 12.90 -6.00
N LEU A 176 -5.86 12.15 -4.94
CA LEU A 176 -6.65 12.16 -3.70
C LEU A 176 -5.88 12.93 -2.63
N LYS A 177 -6.59 13.77 -1.87
CA LYS A 177 -6.01 14.55 -0.77
C LYS A 177 -6.61 14.10 0.56
N GLY A 178 -5.75 13.91 1.56
CA GLY A 178 -6.20 13.75 2.95
C GLY A 178 -6.67 12.35 3.38
N THR A 179 -6.31 11.27 2.68
CA THR A 179 -6.71 9.91 3.08
C THR A 179 -5.94 9.43 4.33
N ASN A 180 -6.49 9.69 5.52
CA ASN A 180 -5.93 9.17 6.76
C ASN A 180 -6.04 7.64 6.81
N GLY A 181 -4.89 6.96 6.88
CA GLY A 181 -4.87 5.51 6.75
C GLY A 181 -5.49 4.72 7.91
N ASP A 182 -5.60 5.30 9.11
CA ASP A 182 -6.16 4.60 10.27
C ASP A 182 -7.68 4.62 10.19
N ILE A 183 -8.24 5.82 9.97
CA ILE A 183 -9.67 6.04 9.76
C ILE A 183 -10.17 5.23 8.56
N ALA A 184 -9.46 5.31 7.42
CA ALA A 184 -9.86 4.62 6.20
C ALA A 184 -9.76 3.09 6.32
N THR A 185 -8.78 2.56 7.07
CA THR A 185 -8.66 1.11 7.30
C THR A 185 -9.82 0.59 8.15
N VAL A 186 -10.21 1.31 9.21
CA VAL A 186 -11.39 0.95 10.01
C VAL A 186 -12.64 0.99 9.14
N ALA A 187 -12.83 2.07 8.38
CA ALA A 187 -14.01 2.25 7.53
C ALA A 187 -14.14 1.12 6.50
N ILE A 188 -13.08 0.80 5.74
CA ILE A 188 -13.18 -0.23 4.70
C ILE A 188 -13.37 -1.63 5.28
N ALA A 189 -12.76 -1.94 6.43
CA ALA A 189 -12.96 -3.21 7.10
C ALA A 189 -14.43 -3.42 7.50
N VAL A 190 -15.08 -2.40 8.06
CA VAL A 190 -16.51 -2.44 8.42
C VAL A 190 -17.40 -2.46 7.17
N ASN A 191 -17.13 -1.58 6.21
CA ASN A 191 -17.92 -1.48 4.99
C ASN A 191 -17.88 -2.75 4.13
N ALA A 192 -16.82 -3.54 4.23
CA ALA A 192 -16.69 -4.82 3.53
C ALA A 192 -17.58 -5.94 4.11
N LEU A 193 -18.07 -5.83 5.35
CA LEU A 193 -18.76 -6.92 6.06
C LEU A 193 -19.93 -7.51 5.27
N ARG A 194 -20.82 -6.68 4.72
CA ARG A 194 -21.96 -7.18 3.94
C ARG A 194 -21.52 -7.95 2.70
N ARG A 195 -20.45 -7.50 2.03
CA ARG A 195 -19.90 -8.18 0.84
C ARG A 195 -19.27 -9.52 1.22
N VAL A 196 -18.55 -9.56 2.34
CA VAL A 196 -17.94 -10.79 2.88
C VAL A 196 -19.02 -11.80 3.30
N CYS A 197 -20.07 -11.37 3.99
CA CYS A 197 -21.16 -12.26 4.42
C CYS A 197 -21.95 -12.85 3.25
N ALA A 198 -22.02 -12.14 2.12
CA ALA A 198 -22.73 -12.60 0.92
C ALA A 198 -21.85 -13.40 -0.05
N ALA A 199 -20.53 -13.42 0.16
CA ALA A 199 -19.60 -14.10 -0.73
C ALA A 199 -19.56 -15.63 -0.48
N PRO A 200 -19.20 -16.44 -1.49
CA PRO A 200 -18.99 -17.87 -1.29
C PRO A 200 -17.89 -18.17 -0.26
N PRO A 201 -17.95 -19.32 0.43
CA PRO A 201 -16.89 -19.74 1.34
C PRO A 201 -15.52 -19.87 0.66
N GLY A 202 -14.47 -19.50 1.38
CA GLY A 202 -13.09 -19.51 0.90
C GLY A 202 -12.30 -18.24 1.25
N LEU A 203 -11.04 -18.21 0.82
CA LEU A 203 -10.19 -17.02 0.90
C LEU A 203 -10.43 -16.17 -0.34
N VAL A 204 -10.93 -14.95 -0.13
CA VAL A 204 -11.20 -13.97 -1.20
C VAL A 204 -10.32 -12.73 -1.01
N THR A 205 -10.21 -11.97 -2.09
CA THR A 205 -9.53 -10.68 -2.14
C THR A 205 -10.51 -9.58 -2.52
N MET A 206 -10.08 -8.32 -2.43
CA MET A 206 -10.93 -7.16 -2.75
C MET A 206 -11.45 -7.19 -4.20
N ARG A 207 -10.76 -7.85 -5.13
CA ARG A 207 -11.20 -7.98 -6.53
C ARG A 207 -12.36 -8.98 -6.71
N ASP A 208 -12.50 -9.93 -5.79
CA ASP A 208 -13.46 -11.04 -5.92
C ASP A 208 -14.84 -10.64 -5.36
N LEU A 209 -14.91 -9.48 -4.71
CA LEU A 209 -16.13 -8.91 -4.14
C LEU A 209 -16.72 -7.84 -5.05
N PRO A 210 -18.06 -7.65 -5.03
CA PRO A 210 -18.65 -6.44 -5.58
C PRO A 210 -18.08 -5.19 -4.89
N VAL A 211 -18.16 -4.03 -5.56
CA VAL A 211 -17.69 -2.75 -5.02
C VAL A 211 -18.14 -2.56 -3.57
N VAL A 212 -17.15 -2.32 -2.70
CA VAL A 212 -17.36 -2.01 -1.28
C VAL A 212 -17.81 -0.55 -1.18
N THR A 213 -18.96 -0.33 -0.54
CA THR A 213 -19.59 0.99 -0.37
C THR A 213 -19.83 1.26 1.11
N ILE A 214 -19.94 2.53 1.50
CA ILE A 214 -20.43 2.91 2.83
C ILE A 214 -21.91 2.51 2.98
N TRP A 215 -22.32 2.22 4.21
CA TRP A 215 -23.68 1.86 4.59
C TRP A 215 -24.29 2.94 5.47
#